data_AF-A0A933H0J1-F1
#
_entry.id   AF-A0A933H0J1-F1
#
_cell.length_a   1.000
_cell.length_b   1.000
_cell.length_c   1.000
_cell.angle_alpha   90.00
_cell.angle_beta   90.00
_cell.angle_gamma   90.00
#
_symmetry.space_group_name_H-M   'P 1'
#
loop_
_entity.id
_entity.type
_entity.pdbx_description
1 polymer ?
#
loop_
_entity_poly.entity_id
_entity_poly.type
_entity_poly.pdbx_seq_one_letter_code
_entity_poly.pdbx_strand_id
1 'polypeptide(L)'
;MRENAGRAWRDDLAVLAARGRDAAIYLHAQTTNDVHALAPGCGHTTATLRPKAEIVAVYSLHRLGDDYRIVVDRARKDALLARFEKYHIMEEVDFADLSGELRVLSLQGPRALAILALAFPDAACPAQDEGIAAFPAGGPGAFAVRSTHTGEDGCLLACAESRADFVLDRLLEAGAGSGIAEVGTEALEILRIEAGLPRFGADFDEETILPETGIESRAVSYAKGCYTGQEVIARVKTYGAVGRALLGLRFSGTNLPPPGAAIQVDGKDAGRIASGVMSPSLGAPLAFAYLSRELRAAGRTIRFHAAGRDHEATVLVPPFYSKGEGRGPLPLPTAGTPSARQGSCQRPLPRQRSAARETQDERREDPRSEVVPALQGEAELAQAERALSMFREVLAIDPRDHLASFGLGRGLFELGRPEEALPYLEAAAAIRPDHSIGYVTLGRCLERLGRTHRAREVCEKGIAVATRRGDLLPLEEMQRQLASLPP
;
A
#
# COMPACT_ATOMS: atom_id res chain seq x y z
N MET A 1 -21.93 3.90 -6.12
CA MET A 1 -20.84 3.18 -5.43
C MET A 1 -20.51 3.81 -4.08
N ARG A 2 -19.85 5.00 -4.01
CA ARG A 2 -19.42 5.72 -2.76
C ARG A 2 -20.41 5.69 -1.57
N GLU A 3 -21.72 5.79 -1.82
CA GLU A 3 -22.74 5.88 -0.75
C GLU A 3 -23.34 4.52 -0.33
N ASN A 4 -23.26 3.51 -1.19
CA ASN A 4 -24.04 2.28 -1.10
C ASN A 4 -23.17 1.07 -1.48
N ALA A 5 -23.44 0.45 -2.63
CA ALA A 5 -22.59 -0.55 -3.26
C ALA A 5 -22.58 -0.32 -4.77
N GLY A 6 -21.62 -0.92 -5.45
CA GLY A 6 -21.60 -1.05 -6.89
C GLY A 6 -20.95 -2.35 -7.29
N ARG A 7 -21.30 -2.85 -8.47
CA ARG A 7 -20.74 -4.06 -9.07
C ARG A 7 -20.22 -3.79 -10.48
N ALA A 8 -19.18 -4.50 -10.88
CA ALA A 8 -18.69 -4.50 -12.26
C ALA A 8 -18.00 -5.82 -12.57
N TRP A 9 -18.31 -6.44 -13.71
CA TRP A 9 -17.48 -7.51 -14.24
C TRP A 9 -16.11 -6.93 -14.62
N ARG A 10 -15.05 -7.64 -14.24
CA ARG A 10 -13.65 -7.25 -14.45
C ARG A 10 -13.03 -8.14 -15.51
N ASP A 11 -13.56 -8.03 -16.71
CA ASP A 11 -13.04 -8.74 -17.89
C ASP A 11 -11.62 -8.23 -18.26
N ASP A 12 -11.22 -7.05 -17.73
CA ASP A 12 -9.86 -6.51 -17.74
C ASP A 12 -8.88 -7.22 -16.79
N LEU A 13 -9.36 -8.12 -15.92
CA LEU A 13 -8.51 -8.96 -15.07
C LEU A 13 -8.38 -10.38 -15.61
N ALA A 14 -7.23 -10.98 -15.32
CA ALA A 14 -6.89 -12.38 -15.55
C ALA A 14 -6.57 -13.06 -14.21
N VAL A 15 -6.84 -14.36 -14.14
CA VAL A 15 -6.61 -15.19 -12.95
C VAL A 15 -5.65 -16.31 -13.31
N LEU A 16 -4.52 -16.37 -12.63
CA LEU A 16 -3.56 -17.48 -12.73
C LEU A 16 -3.53 -18.25 -11.41
N ALA A 17 -3.13 -19.51 -11.48
CA ALA A 17 -2.74 -20.31 -10.33
C ALA A 17 -1.27 -20.72 -10.44
N ALA A 18 -0.60 -20.84 -9.30
CA ALA A 18 0.68 -21.51 -9.17
C ALA A 18 0.53 -22.62 -8.12
N ARG A 19 1.00 -23.83 -8.45
CA ARG A 19 0.89 -25.04 -7.62
C ARG A 19 2.23 -25.76 -7.55
N GLY A 20 2.38 -26.71 -6.62
CA GLY A 20 3.61 -27.50 -6.47
C GLY A 20 4.45 -27.06 -5.27
N ARG A 21 5.31 -27.97 -4.80
CA ARG A 21 6.01 -27.81 -3.50
C ARG A 21 6.98 -26.63 -3.48
N ASP A 22 7.54 -26.26 -4.62
CA ASP A 22 8.55 -25.20 -4.73
C ASP A 22 7.94 -23.84 -5.10
N ALA A 23 6.60 -23.77 -5.29
CA ALA A 23 5.88 -22.56 -5.70
C ALA A 23 6.17 -21.35 -4.79
N ALA A 24 6.24 -21.56 -3.46
CA ALA A 24 6.56 -20.50 -2.51
C ALA A 24 7.98 -19.94 -2.69
N ILE A 25 8.96 -20.81 -2.89
CA ILE A 25 10.39 -20.46 -3.08
C ILE A 25 10.56 -19.74 -4.42
N TYR A 26 9.98 -20.29 -5.47
CA TYR A 26 10.02 -19.74 -6.82
C TYR A 26 9.39 -18.33 -6.87
N LEU A 27 8.17 -18.19 -6.36
CA LEU A 27 7.48 -16.88 -6.32
C LEU A 27 8.19 -15.89 -5.38
N HIS A 28 8.84 -16.34 -4.30
CA HIS A 28 9.66 -15.45 -3.48
C HIS A 28 10.84 -14.88 -4.28
N ALA A 29 11.51 -15.67 -5.13
CA ALA A 29 12.63 -15.19 -5.93
C ALA A 29 12.21 -14.25 -7.09
N GLN A 30 11.04 -14.48 -7.71
CA GLN A 30 10.60 -13.71 -8.89
C GLN A 30 9.91 -12.38 -8.57
N THR A 31 9.49 -12.15 -7.33
CA THR A 31 8.58 -11.03 -6.99
C THR A 31 9.17 -10.05 -5.98
N THR A 32 8.61 -8.84 -5.88
CA THR A 32 9.12 -7.75 -5.02
C THR A 32 8.65 -7.81 -3.57
N ASN A 33 7.67 -8.65 -3.23
CA ASN A 33 7.08 -8.75 -1.88
C ASN A 33 7.30 -10.14 -1.26
N ASP A 34 7.02 -10.28 0.04
CA ASP A 34 7.43 -11.46 0.82
C ASP A 34 6.42 -12.62 0.77
N VAL A 35 6.66 -13.53 -0.17
CA VAL A 35 5.84 -14.75 -0.35
C VAL A 35 6.04 -15.79 0.75
N HIS A 36 7.14 -15.73 1.52
CA HIS A 36 7.36 -16.68 2.62
C HIS A 36 6.57 -16.28 3.87
N ALA A 37 6.30 -14.98 4.05
CA ALA A 37 5.40 -14.46 5.07
C ALA A 37 3.90 -14.71 4.77
N LEU A 38 3.53 -15.19 3.57
CA LEU A 38 2.13 -15.50 3.24
C LEU A 38 1.64 -16.79 3.91
N ALA A 39 0.89 -16.62 5.00
CA ALA A 39 0.04 -17.68 5.56
C ALA A 39 -1.15 -18.00 4.62
N PRO A 40 -1.74 -19.21 4.68
CA PRO A 40 -2.98 -19.53 3.97
C PRO A 40 -4.11 -18.57 4.34
N GLY A 41 -4.83 -18.08 3.33
CA GLY A 41 -5.87 -17.06 3.49
C GLY A 41 -5.37 -15.61 3.43
N CYS A 42 -4.05 -15.38 3.37
CA CYS A 42 -3.45 -14.07 3.18
C CYS A 42 -3.12 -13.80 1.71
N GLY A 43 -2.89 -12.53 1.40
CA GLY A 43 -2.32 -12.07 0.13
C GLY A 43 -1.70 -10.68 0.25
N HIS A 44 -1.07 -10.23 -0.82
CA HIS A 44 -0.49 -8.90 -0.91
C HIS A 44 -0.38 -8.45 -2.38
N THR A 45 -0.33 -7.13 -2.62
CA THR A 45 0.16 -6.60 -3.90
C THR A 45 1.66 -6.91 -4.05
N THR A 46 2.10 -7.19 -5.27
CA THR A 46 3.51 -7.42 -5.61
C THR A 46 3.77 -7.05 -7.07
N ALA A 47 5.04 -6.99 -7.46
CA ALA A 47 5.46 -6.79 -8.85
C ALA A 47 6.49 -7.84 -9.27
N THR A 48 6.55 -8.09 -10.58
CA THR A 48 7.66 -8.80 -11.22
C THR A 48 8.43 -7.79 -12.07
N LEU A 49 9.76 -7.79 -11.97
CA LEU A 49 10.63 -6.75 -12.56
C LEU A 49 11.71 -7.33 -13.48
N ARG A 50 12.32 -6.44 -14.28
CA ARG A 50 13.60 -6.68 -14.98
C ARG A 50 14.78 -6.19 -14.10
N PRO A 51 16.04 -6.55 -14.41
CA PRO A 51 17.20 -6.18 -13.57
C PRO A 51 17.38 -4.67 -13.30
N LYS A 52 16.86 -3.79 -14.15
CA LYS A 52 16.88 -2.33 -13.96
C LYS A 52 15.72 -1.78 -13.11
N ALA A 53 14.93 -2.66 -12.48
CA ALA A 53 13.64 -2.36 -11.83
C ALA A 53 12.51 -1.89 -12.77
N GLU A 54 12.67 -2.04 -14.09
CA GLU A 54 11.63 -1.88 -15.11
C GLU A 54 10.48 -2.87 -14.83
N ILE A 55 9.23 -2.44 -14.93
CA ILE A 55 8.07 -3.24 -14.52
C ILE A 55 7.69 -4.26 -15.61
N VAL A 56 7.53 -5.53 -15.25
CA VAL A 56 6.92 -6.55 -16.13
C VAL A 56 5.40 -6.58 -15.89
N ALA A 57 4.99 -6.71 -14.63
CA ALA A 57 3.60 -6.68 -14.20
C ALA A 57 3.51 -6.26 -12.72
N VAL A 58 2.35 -5.70 -12.34
CA VAL A 58 1.91 -5.48 -10.95
C VAL A 58 0.60 -6.24 -10.77
N TYR A 59 0.47 -6.97 -9.67
CA TYR A 59 -0.65 -7.88 -9.43
C TYR A 59 -0.81 -8.17 -7.94
N SER A 60 -1.95 -8.75 -7.55
CA SER A 60 -2.12 -9.30 -6.22
C SER A 60 -1.83 -10.80 -6.22
N LEU A 61 -1.10 -11.26 -5.21
CA LEU A 61 -0.72 -12.66 -5.01
C LEU A 61 -1.31 -13.11 -3.67
N HIS A 62 -2.07 -14.19 -3.68
CA HIS A 62 -2.75 -14.72 -2.51
C HIS A 62 -2.52 -16.22 -2.36
N ARG A 63 -2.43 -16.71 -1.12
CA ARG A 63 -2.25 -18.12 -0.81
C ARG A 63 -3.58 -18.75 -0.40
N LEU A 64 -4.08 -19.70 -1.19
CA LEU A 64 -5.36 -20.38 -0.97
C LEU A 64 -5.13 -21.86 -0.68
N GLY A 65 -4.97 -22.18 0.61
CA GLY A 65 -4.46 -23.48 1.05
C GLY A 65 -2.96 -23.58 0.77
N ASP A 66 -2.56 -24.64 0.05
CA ASP A 66 -1.18 -24.84 -0.41
C ASP A 66 -0.91 -24.26 -1.81
N ASP A 67 -1.98 -23.90 -2.52
CA ASP A 67 -1.99 -23.26 -3.82
C ASP A 67 -1.81 -21.74 -3.71
N TYR A 68 -1.35 -21.11 -4.80
CA TYR A 68 -1.40 -19.66 -4.98
C TYR A 68 -2.42 -19.24 -6.05
N ARG A 69 -2.98 -18.05 -5.89
CA ARG A 69 -3.82 -17.35 -6.89
C ARG A 69 -3.19 -15.98 -7.17
N ILE A 70 -3.10 -15.64 -8.45
CA ILE A 70 -2.58 -14.37 -8.95
C ILE A 70 -3.72 -13.68 -9.69
N VAL A 71 -4.05 -12.45 -9.30
CA VAL A 71 -4.99 -11.60 -10.04
C VAL A 71 -4.21 -10.45 -10.65
N VAL A 72 -4.15 -10.43 -11.97
CA VAL A 72 -3.31 -9.52 -12.78
C VAL A 72 -4.15 -8.84 -13.85
N ASP A 73 -3.74 -7.66 -14.30
CA ASP A 73 -4.30 -7.05 -15.51
C ASP A 73 -4.14 -8.02 -16.70
N ARG A 74 -5.23 -8.26 -17.44
CA ARG A 74 -5.27 -9.23 -18.54
C ARG A 74 -4.25 -8.93 -19.62
N ALA A 75 -3.93 -7.66 -19.87
CA ALA A 75 -2.91 -7.25 -20.83
C ALA A 75 -1.47 -7.59 -20.38
N ARG A 76 -1.26 -7.94 -19.10
CA ARG A 76 0.04 -8.34 -18.53
C ARG A 76 0.19 -9.83 -18.29
N LYS A 77 -0.90 -10.59 -18.39
CA LYS A 77 -0.97 -12.03 -18.14
C LYS A 77 0.11 -12.81 -18.91
N ASP A 78 0.16 -12.67 -20.24
CA ASP A 78 1.10 -13.43 -21.07
C ASP A 78 2.57 -13.02 -20.83
N ALA A 79 2.82 -11.72 -20.61
CA ALA A 79 4.15 -11.20 -20.27
C ALA A 79 4.65 -11.70 -18.90
N LEU A 80 3.73 -11.87 -17.93
CA LEU A 80 4.04 -12.43 -16.61
C LEU A 80 4.30 -13.94 -16.68
N LEU A 81 3.45 -14.70 -17.39
CA LEU A 81 3.64 -16.14 -17.60
C LEU A 81 4.96 -16.42 -18.34
N ALA A 82 5.24 -15.74 -19.45
CA ALA A 82 6.49 -15.88 -20.18
C ALA A 82 7.72 -15.46 -19.34
N ARG A 83 7.55 -14.55 -18.38
CA ARG A 83 8.60 -14.18 -17.43
C ARG A 83 8.81 -15.25 -16.36
N PHE A 84 7.78 -15.97 -15.92
CA PHE A 84 7.96 -17.12 -15.04
C PHE A 84 8.59 -18.30 -15.79
N GLU A 85 8.00 -18.74 -16.90
CA GLU A 85 8.50 -19.84 -17.73
C GLU A 85 10.01 -19.71 -18.06
N LYS A 86 10.46 -18.50 -18.41
CA LYS A 86 11.87 -18.23 -18.75
C LYS A 86 12.87 -18.53 -17.61
N TYR A 87 12.44 -18.49 -16.35
CA TYR A 87 13.29 -18.71 -15.18
C TYR A 87 12.89 -19.96 -14.38
N HIS A 88 11.92 -20.73 -14.88
CA HIS A 88 11.56 -22.04 -14.34
C HIS A 88 12.53 -23.07 -14.92
N ILE A 89 13.34 -23.73 -14.07
CA ILE A 89 14.41 -24.62 -14.54
C ILE A 89 14.39 -25.98 -13.82
N MET A 90 14.26 -25.98 -12.50
CA MET A 90 14.35 -27.20 -11.68
C MET A 90 13.27 -27.28 -10.59
N GLU A 91 12.54 -26.19 -10.38
CA GLU A 91 11.55 -26.04 -9.33
C GLU A 91 10.27 -26.82 -9.66
N GLU A 92 9.74 -27.60 -8.71
CA GLU A 92 8.43 -28.22 -8.85
C GLU A 92 7.33 -27.18 -8.60
N VAL A 93 7.06 -26.38 -9.65
CA VAL A 93 5.97 -25.40 -9.74
C VAL A 93 5.27 -25.49 -11.10
N ASP A 94 3.93 -25.56 -11.08
CA ASP A 94 3.08 -25.54 -12.27
C ASP A 94 2.28 -24.23 -12.30
N PHE A 95 2.27 -23.55 -13.46
CA PHE A 95 1.45 -22.35 -13.70
C PHE A 95 0.25 -22.68 -14.60
N ALA A 96 -0.95 -22.27 -14.18
CA ALA A 96 -2.18 -22.46 -14.94
C ALA A 96 -2.92 -21.14 -15.16
N ASP A 97 -3.39 -20.91 -16.39
CA ASP A 97 -4.28 -19.79 -16.73
C ASP A 97 -5.74 -20.20 -16.51
N LEU A 98 -6.36 -19.66 -15.47
CA LEU A 98 -7.76 -19.90 -15.12
C LEU A 98 -8.70 -18.84 -15.70
N SER A 99 -8.20 -17.90 -16.52
CA SER A 99 -8.95 -16.74 -17.03
C SER A 99 -10.03 -17.07 -18.08
N GLY A 100 -10.12 -18.32 -18.50
CA GLY A 100 -11.21 -18.89 -19.31
C GLY A 100 -12.14 -19.82 -18.52
N GLU A 101 -11.79 -20.19 -17.29
CA GLU A 101 -12.62 -20.99 -16.38
C GLU A 101 -13.37 -20.10 -15.38
N LEU A 102 -12.73 -19.02 -14.92
CA LEU A 102 -13.21 -18.10 -13.90
C LEU A 102 -13.41 -16.69 -14.46
N ARG A 103 -14.55 -16.09 -14.13
CA ARG A 103 -14.83 -14.66 -14.30
C ARG A 103 -14.80 -13.94 -12.96
N VAL A 104 -14.38 -12.67 -12.99
CA VAL A 104 -14.17 -11.85 -11.80
C VAL A 104 -15.22 -10.76 -11.71
N LEU A 105 -16.05 -10.79 -10.67
CA LEU A 105 -16.99 -9.73 -10.32
C LEU A 105 -16.39 -8.87 -9.20
N SER A 106 -16.20 -7.58 -9.45
CA SER A 106 -15.87 -6.61 -8.40
C SER A 106 -17.17 -6.15 -7.72
N LEU A 107 -17.20 -6.18 -6.38
CA LEU A 107 -18.30 -5.69 -5.55
C LEU A 107 -17.70 -4.74 -4.50
N GLN A 108 -17.97 -3.43 -4.61
CA GLN A 108 -17.30 -2.38 -3.82
C GLN A 108 -18.30 -1.34 -3.28
N GLY A 109 -17.96 -0.70 -2.17
CA GLY A 109 -18.77 0.33 -1.53
C GLY A 109 -19.11 -0.01 -0.07
N PRO A 110 -19.55 0.96 0.75
CA PRO A 110 -19.80 0.77 2.19
C PRO A 110 -20.78 -0.36 2.55
N ARG A 111 -21.63 -0.82 1.62
CA ARG A 111 -22.56 -1.93 1.83
C ARG A 111 -22.13 -3.25 1.16
N ALA A 112 -21.01 -3.28 0.44
CA ALA A 112 -20.58 -4.42 -0.38
C ALA A 112 -20.48 -5.72 0.44
N LEU A 113 -19.74 -5.70 1.55
CA LEU A 113 -19.53 -6.90 2.39
C LEU A 113 -20.83 -7.35 3.09
N ALA A 114 -21.71 -6.42 3.45
CA ALA A 114 -23.01 -6.74 4.04
C ALA A 114 -23.94 -7.42 3.01
N ILE A 115 -23.95 -6.95 1.75
CA ILE A 115 -24.70 -7.59 0.66
C ILE A 115 -24.16 -8.98 0.37
N LEU A 116 -22.83 -9.13 0.34
CA LEU A 116 -22.17 -10.44 0.15
C LEU A 116 -22.58 -11.45 1.23
N ALA A 117 -22.52 -11.06 2.50
CA ALA A 117 -22.92 -11.90 3.63
C ALA A 117 -24.43 -12.25 3.63
N LEU A 118 -25.29 -11.35 3.16
CA LEU A 118 -26.73 -11.62 2.98
C LEU A 118 -27.01 -12.58 1.80
N ALA A 119 -26.27 -12.44 0.69
CA ALA A 119 -26.42 -13.30 -0.47
C ALA A 119 -25.90 -14.72 -0.23
N PHE A 120 -24.78 -14.84 0.49
CA PHE A 120 -24.08 -16.09 0.78
C PHE A 120 -23.60 -16.13 2.24
N PRO A 121 -24.45 -16.51 3.21
CA PRO A 121 -24.09 -16.56 4.63
C PRO A 121 -22.90 -17.47 4.95
N ASP A 122 -22.73 -18.55 4.18
CA ASP A 122 -21.64 -19.52 4.32
C ASP A 122 -20.36 -19.13 3.54
N ALA A 123 -20.38 -18.02 2.79
CA ALA A 123 -19.20 -17.53 2.09
C ALA A 123 -18.37 -16.64 3.02
N ALA A 124 -17.21 -17.14 3.43
CA ALA A 124 -16.22 -16.32 4.12
C ALA A 124 -15.66 -15.27 3.16
N CYS A 125 -16.09 -14.01 3.29
CA CYS A 125 -15.26 -12.90 2.83
C CYS A 125 -14.14 -12.68 3.85
N PRO A 126 -12.86 -12.66 3.46
CA PRO A 126 -11.75 -12.47 4.38
C PRO A 126 -11.86 -11.17 5.17
N ALA A 127 -11.66 -11.23 6.49
CA ALA A 127 -11.73 -10.05 7.37
C ALA A 127 -10.48 -9.14 7.30
N GLN A 128 -9.45 -9.57 6.58
CA GLN A 128 -8.18 -8.85 6.39
C GLN A 128 -8.06 -8.36 4.95
N ASP A 129 -7.46 -7.19 4.77
CA ASP A 129 -7.18 -6.62 3.44
C ASP A 129 -6.22 -7.52 2.67
N GLU A 130 -6.44 -7.66 1.36
CA GLU A 130 -5.79 -8.62 0.45
C GLU A 130 -5.93 -10.10 0.86
N GLY A 131 -6.73 -10.42 1.88
CA GLY A 131 -7.05 -11.79 2.25
C GLY A 131 -7.84 -12.51 1.16
N ILE A 132 -7.68 -13.83 1.08
CA ILE A 132 -8.39 -14.73 0.15
C ILE A 132 -9.13 -15.84 0.91
N ALA A 133 -10.27 -16.28 0.38
CA ALA A 133 -10.97 -17.48 0.84
C ALA A 133 -11.64 -18.21 -0.33
N ALA A 134 -11.89 -19.51 -0.19
CA ALA A 134 -12.67 -20.26 -1.16
C ALA A 134 -14.12 -19.74 -1.18
N PHE A 135 -14.75 -19.73 -2.36
CA PHE A 135 -16.13 -19.28 -2.54
C PHE A 135 -16.99 -20.40 -3.18
N PRO A 136 -17.40 -21.43 -2.43
CA PRO A 136 -18.03 -22.63 -2.99
C PRO A 136 -19.29 -22.36 -3.83
N ALA A 137 -20.06 -21.32 -3.49
CA ALA A 137 -21.26 -20.92 -4.24
C ALA A 137 -20.94 -20.49 -5.69
N GLY A 138 -19.73 -19.96 -5.93
CA GLY A 138 -19.20 -19.61 -7.25
C GLY A 138 -18.70 -20.79 -8.08
N GLY A 139 -18.72 -22.03 -7.57
CA GLY A 139 -18.36 -23.24 -8.31
C GLY A 139 -16.92 -23.72 -8.08
N PRO A 140 -16.46 -24.70 -8.88
CA PRO A 140 -15.11 -25.26 -8.77
C PRO A 140 -14.02 -24.19 -8.91
N GLY A 141 -13.01 -24.21 -8.03
CA GLY A 141 -11.89 -23.27 -8.06
C GLY A 141 -12.21 -21.82 -7.68
N ALA A 142 -13.48 -21.48 -7.42
CA ALA A 142 -13.94 -20.14 -7.10
C ALA A 142 -13.43 -19.62 -5.75
N PHE A 143 -13.18 -18.31 -5.68
CA PHE A 143 -12.64 -17.65 -4.49
C PHE A 143 -13.11 -16.20 -4.35
N ALA A 144 -13.01 -15.66 -3.14
CA ALA A 144 -13.24 -14.25 -2.83
C ALA A 144 -11.94 -13.63 -2.29
N VAL A 145 -11.58 -12.45 -2.78
CA VAL A 145 -10.47 -11.62 -2.26
C VAL A 145 -11.06 -10.33 -1.71
N ARG A 146 -10.78 -9.97 -0.46
CA ARG A 146 -11.11 -8.62 0.04
C ARG A 146 -10.02 -7.66 -0.43
N SER A 147 -10.37 -6.71 -1.29
CA SER A 147 -9.42 -5.80 -1.95
C SER A 147 -10.12 -4.55 -2.47
N THR A 148 -9.45 -3.40 -2.35
CA THR A 148 -10.00 -2.13 -2.84
C THR A 148 -9.44 -1.78 -4.22
N HIS A 149 -10.36 -1.61 -5.18
CA HIS A 149 -10.07 -1.17 -6.55
C HIS A 149 -10.64 0.23 -6.81
N THR A 150 -11.23 0.85 -5.80
CA THR A 150 -12.08 2.06 -5.91
C THR A 150 -11.87 3.05 -4.78
N GLY A 151 -11.08 2.71 -3.76
CA GLY A 151 -10.95 3.47 -2.50
C GLY A 151 -12.10 3.22 -1.51
N GLU A 152 -13.14 2.50 -1.91
CA GLU A 152 -14.09 1.91 -0.96
C GLU A 152 -13.65 0.49 -0.58
N ASP A 153 -14.14 0.02 0.57
CA ASP A 153 -14.06 -1.39 0.96
C ASP A 153 -14.89 -2.28 0.01
N GLY A 154 -14.54 -3.55 -0.10
CA GLY A 154 -15.16 -4.48 -1.03
C GLY A 154 -14.30 -5.70 -1.34
N CYS A 155 -14.73 -6.44 -2.35
CA CYS A 155 -14.08 -7.67 -2.79
C CYS A 155 -14.05 -7.83 -4.30
N LEU A 156 -13.21 -8.77 -4.75
CA LEU A 156 -13.34 -9.48 -6.00
C LEU A 156 -13.90 -10.88 -5.73
N LEU A 157 -14.89 -11.30 -6.50
CA LEU A 157 -15.46 -12.65 -6.49
C LEU A 157 -15.09 -13.32 -7.82
N ALA A 158 -14.20 -14.32 -7.77
CA ALA A 158 -13.91 -15.17 -8.90
C ALA A 158 -14.86 -16.38 -8.87
N CYS A 159 -15.68 -16.53 -9.90
CA CYS A 159 -16.64 -17.64 -10.03
C CYS A 159 -16.55 -18.29 -11.42
N ALA A 160 -16.92 -19.57 -11.52
CA ALA A 160 -17.02 -20.26 -12.79
C ALA A 160 -18.08 -19.62 -13.69
N GLU A 161 -17.89 -19.64 -15.03
CA GLU A 161 -18.86 -19.08 -15.99
C GLU A 161 -20.28 -19.61 -15.75
N SER A 162 -20.40 -20.93 -15.54
CA SER A 162 -21.68 -21.63 -15.26
C SER A 162 -22.36 -21.24 -13.95
N ARG A 163 -21.74 -20.35 -13.16
CA ARG A 163 -22.25 -19.81 -11.89
C ARG A 163 -22.36 -18.29 -11.90
N ALA A 164 -21.95 -17.60 -12.97
CA ALA A 164 -21.90 -16.14 -13.03
C ALA A 164 -23.29 -15.50 -12.80
N ASP A 165 -24.31 -15.94 -13.53
CA ASP A 165 -25.68 -15.44 -13.41
C ASP A 165 -26.26 -15.73 -12.01
N PHE A 166 -26.08 -16.95 -11.50
CA PHE A 166 -26.50 -17.32 -10.14
C PHE A 166 -25.85 -16.44 -9.07
N VAL A 167 -24.55 -16.13 -9.20
CA VAL A 167 -23.85 -15.26 -8.26
C VAL A 167 -24.39 -13.83 -8.34
N LEU A 168 -24.63 -13.34 -9.54
CA LEU A 168 -25.15 -12.01 -9.81
C LEU A 168 -26.57 -11.82 -9.27
N ASP A 169 -27.50 -12.73 -9.59
CA ASP A 169 -28.90 -12.66 -9.16
C ASP A 169 -29.02 -12.65 -7.63
N ARG A 170 -28.28 -13.52 -6.95
CA ARG A 170 -28.24 -13.58 -5.47
C ARG A 170 -27.73 -12.27 -4.84
N LEU A 171 -26.75 -11.61 -5.44
CA LEU A 171 -26.25 -10.30 -5.00
C LEU A 171 -27.25 -9.17 -5.28
N LEU A 172 -28.01 -9.25 -6.38
CA LEU A 172 -29.06 -8.30 -6.71
C LEU A 172 -30.27 -8.45 -5.76
N GLU A 173 -30.71 -9.68 -5.48
CA GLU A 173 -31.75 -10.00 -4.49
C GLU A 173 -31.38 -9.44 -3.10
N ALA A 174 -30.20 -9.80 -2.58
CA ALA A 174 -29.71 -9.33 -1.28
C ALA A 174 -29.45 -7.81 -1.26
N GLY A 175 -29.04 -7.23 -2.39
CA GLY A 175 -28.70 -5.83 -2.55
C GLY A 175 -29.88 -4.91 -2.87
N ALA A 176 -31.08 -5.43 -3.11
CA ALA A 176 -32.25 -4.66 -3.58
C ALA A 176 -32.60 -3.47 -2.66
N GLY A 177 -32.63 -3.70 -1.33
CA GLY A 177 -32.86 -2.64 -0.34
C GLY A 177 -31.65 -1.73 -0.05
N SER A 178 -30.51 -1.98 -0.71
CA SER A 178 -29.25 -1.28 -0.50
C SER A 178 -28.77 -0.46 -1.71
N GLY A 179 -29.50 -0.46 -2.83
CA GLY A 179 -29.14 0.34 -3.99
C GLY A 179 -27.82 -0.07 -4.64
N ILE A 180 -27.59 -1.39 -4.77
CA ILE A 180 -26.48 -1.93 -5.57
C ILE A 180 -26.67 -1.51 -7.04
N ALA A 181 -25.67 -0.86 -7.61
CA ALA A 181 -25.69 -0.37 -9.00
C ALA A 181 -24.63 -1.06 -9.85
N GLU A 182 -24.89 -1.23 -11.14
CA GLU A 182 -23.83 -1.54 -12.10
C GLU A 182 -22.94 -0.30 -12.31
N VAL A 183 -21.63 -0.52 -12.41
CA VAL A 183 -20.63 0.55 -12.54
C VAL A 183 -19.83 0.33 -13.81
N GLY A 184 -19.98 1.25 -14.77
CA GLY A 184 -19.25 1.22 -16.03
C GLY A 184 -17.77 1.57 -15.89
N THR A 185 -17.01 1.34 -16.96
CA THR A 185 -15.55 1.53 -17.03
C THR A 185 -15.11 2.96 -16.71
N GLU A 186 -15.82 3.98 -17.20
CA GLU A 186 -15.53 5.39 -16.89
C GLU A 186 -15.66 5.68 -15.38
N ALA A 187 -16.70 5.14 -14.73
CA ALA A 187 -16.89 5.31 -13.30
C ALA A 187 -15.82 4.55 -12.49
N LEU A 188 -15.38 3.37 -12.94
CA LEU A 188 -14.23 2.68 -12.33
C LEU A 188 -12.93 3.49 -12.50
N GLU A 189 -12.70 4.11 -13.66
CA GLU A 189 -11.53 4.96 -13.92
C GLU A 189 -11.50 6.17 -12.98
N ILE A 190 -12.64 6.84 -12.80
CA ILE A 190 -12.82 7.92 -11.82
C ILE A 190 -12.46 7.43 -10.41
N LEU A 191 -13.06 6.32 -9.97
CA LEU A 191 -12.91 5.83 -8.61
C LEU A 191 -11.48 5.38 -8.28
N ARG A 192 -10.76 4.74 -9.23
CA ARG A 192 -9.36 4.34 -9.02
C ARG A 192 -8.42 5.56 -8.95
N ILE A 193 -8.68 6.62 -9.72
CA ILE A 193 -7.86 7.84 -9.69
C ILE A 193 -8.12 8.59 -8.40
N GLU A 194 -9.38 8.78 -7.99
CA GLU A 194 -9.73 9.33 -6.67
C GLU A 194 -9.05 8.56 -5.51
N ALA A 195 -8.97 7.24 -5.63
CA ALA A 195 -8.31 6.39 -4.63
C ALA A 195 -6.77 6.41 -4.68
N GLY A 196 -6.15 7.06 -5.67
CA GLY A 196 -4.70 7.02 -5.86
C GLY A 196 -4.19 5.61 -6.19
N LEU A 197 -4.91 4.89 -7.04
CA LEU A 197 -4.56 3.57 -7.56
C LEU A 197 -4.11 3.68 -9.03
N PRO A 198 -2.78 3.74 -9.30
CA PRO A 198 -2.27 3.81 -10.66
C PRO A 198 -2.39 2.45 -11.37
N ARG A 199 -2.55 2.47 -12.69
CA ARG A 199 -2.79 1.27 -13.52
C ARG A 199 -1.73 1.12 -14.63
N PHE A 200 -1.26 -0.11 -14.85
CA PHE A 200 -0.35 -0.42 -15.96
C PHE A 200 -1.03 -0.07 -17.31
N GLY A 201 -0.28 0.51 -18.25
CA GLY A 201 -0.76 0.92 -19.57
C GLY A 201 -1.52 2.26 -19.58
N ALA A 202 -1.90 2.79 -18.40
CA ALA A 202 -2.53 4.11 -18.27
C ALA A 202 -1.61 5.10 -17.52
N ASP A 203 -0.97 4.66 -16.44
CA ASP A 203 -0.14 5.49 -15.56
C ASP A 203 1.34 5.13 -15.57
N PHE A 204 1.68 3.89 -15.94
CA PHE A 204 3.04 3.37 -16.04
C PHE A 204 3.08 2.20 -17.02
N ASP A 205 4.27 1.87 -17.51
CA ASP A 205 4.50 0.95 -18.63
C ASP A 205 5.77 0.10 -18.40
N GLU A 206 6.19 -0.67 -19.40
CA GLU A 206 7.42 -1.49 -19.37
C GLU A 206 8.72 -0.70 -19.28
N GLU A 207 8.73 0.59 -19.63
CA GLU A 207 9.91 1.45 -19.57
C GLU A 207 10.04 2.12 -18.20
N THR A 208 8.92 2.26 -17.50
CA THR A 208 8.83 2.82 -16.15
C THR A 208 9.51 1.90 -15.14
N ILE A 209 10.40 2.46 -14.31
CA ILE A 209 10.98 1.74 -13.17
C ILE A 209 10.05 1.84 -11.95
N LEU A 210 9.98 0.78 -11.14
CA LEU A 210 9.04 0.71 -10.01
C LEU A 210 9.06 1.96 -9.09
N PRO A 211 10.22 2.52 -8.69
CA PRO A 211 10.26 3.69 -7.80
C PRO A 211 9.76 5.01 -8.39
N GLU A 212 9.43 5.06 -9.67
CA GLU A 212 8.77 6.23 -10.27
C GLU A 212 7.25 6.23 -10.07
N THR A 213 6.66 5.08 -9.70
CA THR A 213 5.20 4.91 -9.63
C THR A 213 4.58 5.20 -8.27
N GLY A 214 5.37 5.23 -7.19
CA GLY A 214 4.89 5.44 -5.82
C GLY A 214 4.16 4.24 -5.20
N ILE A 215 4.22 3.06 -5.83
CA ILE A 215 3.56 1.83 -5.33
C ILE A 215 4.46 0.97 -4.43
N GLU A 216 5.70 1.37 -4.15
CA GLU A 216 6.62 0.56 -3.35
C GLU A 216 6.09 0.25 -1.95
N SER A 217 5.35 1.18 -1.33
CA SER A 217 4.75 1.02 -0.01
C SER A 217 3.72 -0.12 0.08
N ARG A 218 3.13 -0.54 -1.05
CA ARG A 218 2.16 -1.65 -1.13
C ARG A 218 2.71 -2.89 -1.83
N ALA A 219 3.71 -2.74 -2.70
CA ALA A 219 4.18 -3.79 -3.59
C ALA A 219 5.60 -4.31 -3.28
N VAL A 220 6.37 -3.66 -2.39
CA VAL A 220 7.76 -4.01 -2.11
C VAL A 220 7.96 -4.34 -0.62
N SER A 221 8.44 -5.54 -0.33
CA SER A 221 9.05 -5.81 0.98
C SER A 221 10.50 -5.36 0.94
N TYR A 222 10.90 -4.57 1.93
CA TYR A 222 12.30 -4.20 2.17
C TYR A 222 12.99 -5.10 3.20
N ALA A 223 12.25 -6.04 3.80
CA ALA A 223 12.77 -7.00 4.77
C ALA A 223 13.10 -8.37 4.14
N LYS A 224 12.54 -8.66 2.96
CA LYS A 224 12.76 -9.94 2.25
C LYS A 224 14.17 -10.08 1.67
N GLY A 225 14.49 -11.31 1.26
CA GLY A 225 15.73 -11.66 0.57
C GLY A 225 15.83 -11.16 -0.87
N CYS A 226 16.86 -11.63 -1.58
CA CYS A 226 17.22 -11.18 -2.92
C CYS A 226 16.11 -11.40 -3.97
N TYR A 227 15.82 -10.37 -4.77
CA TYR A 227 14.92 -10.47 -5.94
C TYR A 227 15.40 -9.61 -7.12
N THR A 228 14.90 -9.90 -8.33
CA THR A 228 15.31 -9.18 -9.57
C THR A 228 14.98 -7.68 -9.47
N GLY A 229 15.97 -6.81 -9.69
CA GLY A 229 15.80 -5.35 -9.68
C GLY A 229 15.89 -4.67 -8.31
N GLN A 230 16.11 -5.44 -7.23
CA GLN A 230 16.20 -4.91 -5.87
C GLN A 230 17.31 -3.86 -5.70
N GLU A 231 18.47 -4.03 -6.33
CA GLU A 231 19.61 -3.10 -6.23
C GLU A 231 19.22 -1.66 -6.62
N VAL A 232 18.45 -1.49 -7.70
CA VAL A 232 18.00 -0.18 -8.17
C VAL A 232 17.00 0.43 -7.17
N ILE A 233 16.07 -0.36 -6.66
CA ILE A 233 15.07 0.08 -5.67
C ILE A 233 15.74 0.49 -4.35
N ALA A 234 16.65 -0.34 -3.84
CA ALA A 234 17.42 -0.07 -2.63
C ALA A 234 18.30 1.18 -2.80
N ARG A 235 18.94 1.35 -3.95
CA ARG A 235 19.74 2.54 -4.26
C ARG A 235 18.89 3.80 -4.33
N VAL A 236 17.72 3.76 -4.97
CA VAL A 236 16.78 4.90 -4.98
C VAL A 236 16.37 5.25 -3.55
N LYS A 237 15.88 4.28 -2.76
CA LYS A 237 15.43 4.54 -1.38
C LYS A 237 16.51 5.12 -0.47
N THR A 238 17.76 4.71 -0.65
CA THR A 238 18.86 5.06 0.28
C THR A 238 19.62 6.33 -0.14
N TYR A 239 19.82 6.55 -1.44
CA TYR A 239 20.73 7.58 -1.96
C TYR A 239 20.08 8.55 -2.94
N GLY A 240 18.86 8.26 -3.41
CA GLY A 240 18.28 8.90 -4.58
C GLY A 240 16.93 9.57 -4.33
N ALA A 241 16.57 10.43 -5.27
CA ALA A 241 15.19 10.62 -5.65
C ALA A 241 15.12 10.35 -7.15
N VAL A 242 14.09 9.63 -7.61
CA VAL A 242 13.87 9.42 -9.04
C VAL A 242 13.74 10.75 -9.80
N GLY A 243 14.13 10.75 -11.08
CA GLY A 243 14.11 11.96 -11.93
C GLY A 243 12.70 12.50 -12.16
N ARG A 244 11.71 11.60 -12.30
CA ARG A 244 10.27 11.91 -12.25
C ARG A 244 9.58 10.97 -11.27
N ALA A 245 8.45 11.38 -10.69
CA ALA A 245 7.61 10.49 -9.90
C ALA A 245 6.14 10.79 -10.17
N LEU A 246 5.33 9.73 -10.15
CA LEU A 246 3.90 9.74 -10.34
C LEU A 246 3.20 10.29 -9.09
N LEU A 247 2.45 11.37 -9.25
CA LEU A 247 1.73 12.07 -8.19
C LEU A 247 0.35 12.49 -8.68
N GLY A 248 -0.53 12.87 -7.75
CA GLY A 248 -1.82 13.45 -8.09
C GLY A 248 -1.72 14.94 -8.38
N LEU A 249 -2.58 15.42 -9.27
CA LEU A 249 -2.86 16.84 -9.50
C LEU A 249 -4.36 17.08 -9.39
N ARG A 250 -4.76 18.03 -8.54
CA ARG A 250 -6.13 18.58 -8.51
C ARG A 250 -6.14 19.98 -9.09
N PHE A 251 -6.83 20.17 -10.20
CA PHE A 251 -6.85 21.43 -10.95
C PHE A 251 -7.80 22.46 -10.31
N SER A 252 -7.41 23.74 -10.34
CA SER A 252 -8.25 24.85 -9.84
C SER A 252 -9.41 25.21 -10.79
N GLY A 253 -9.34 24.80 -12.06
CA GLY A 253 -10.34 25.08 -13.10
C GLY A 253 -11.02 23.81 -13.62
N THR A 254 -11.81 23.93 -14.69
CA THR A 254 -12.53 22.81 -15.33
C THR A 254 -11.77 22.14 -16.48
N ASN A 255 -10.60 22.66 -16.85
CA ASN A 255 -9.83 22.18 -17.99
C ASN A 255 -8.83 21.11 -17.54
N LEU A 256 -8.87 19.95 -18.20
CA LEU A 256 -7.98 18.82 -17.96
C LEU A 256 -7.09 18.63 -19.20
N PRO A 257 -5.76 18.74 -19.10
CA PRO A 257 -4.89 18.41 -20.22
C PRO A 257 -4.95 16.89 -20.50
N PRO A 258 -4.86 16.46 -21.78
CA PRO A 258 -5.01 15.06 -22.15
C PRO A 258 -3.82 14.19 -21.67
N PRO A 259 -4.02 12.86 -21.55
CA PRO A 259 -2.94 11.88 -21.37
C PRO A 259 -1.74 12.13 -22.30
N GLY A 260 -0.54 12.03 -21.74
CA GLY A 260 0.72 12.28 -22.46
C GLY A 260 1.08 13.77 -22.65
N ALA A 261 0.21 14.72 -22.30
CA ALA A 261 0.54 16.15 -22.42
C ALA A 261 1.76 16.52 -21.57
N ALA A 262 2.77 17.12 -22.22
CA ALA A 262 3.96 17.63 -21.54
C ALA A 262 3.59 18.78 -20.58
N ILE A 263 4.20 18.76 -19.39
CA ILE A 263 4.07 19.79 -18.37
C ILE A 263 5.32 20.68 -18.46
N GLN A 264 5.13 21.97 -18.70
CA GLN A 264 6.23 22.93 -18.78
C GLN A 264 6.11 24.01 -17.69
N VAL A 265 7.22 24.31 -17.01
CA VAL A 265 7.32 25.41 -16.04
C VAL A 265 8.45 26.33 -16.51
N ASP A 266 8.17 27.63 -16.65
CA ASP A 266 9.10 28.63 -17.20
C ASP A 266 9.74 28.21 -18.53
N GLY A 267 8.95 27.55 -19.39
CA GLY A 267 9.39 27.01 -20.69
C GLY A 267 10.26 25.75 -20.63
N LYS A 268 10.54 25.19 -19.45
CA LYS A 268 11.34 23.97 -19.25
C LYS A 268 10.43 22.76 -19.05
N ASP A 269 10.83 21.60 -19.58
CA ASP A 269 10.16 20.33 -19.32
C ASP A 269 10.24 19.97 -17.83
N ALA A 270 9.07 19.81 -17.22
CA ALA A 270 8.88 19.54 -15.81
C ALA A 270 8.06 18.26 -15.54
N GLY A 271 7.60 17.56 -16.58
CA GLY A 271 6.73 16.41 -16.40
C GLY A 271 5.84 16.03 -17.58
N ARG A 272 4.94 15.07 -17.34
CA ARG A 272 3.84 14.71 -18.26
C ARG A 272 2.59 14.31 -17.49
N ILE A 273 1.40 14.59 -18.04
CA ILE A 273 0.14 13.99 -17.61
C ILE A 273 0.16 12.50 -17.99
N ALA A 274 -0.29 11.64 -17.08
CA ALA A 274 -0.40 10.19 -17.29
C ALA A 274 -1.85 9.83 -17.64
N SER A 275 -2.74 9.72 -16.64
CA SER A 275 -4.20 9.63 -16.82
C SER A 275 -4.93 10.76 -16.07
N GLY A 276 -6.20 11.00 -16.40
CA GLY A 276 -7.00 12.01 -15.71
C GLY A 276 -8.49 11.92 -15.98
N VAL A 277 -9.29 12.49 -15.08
CA VAL A 277 -10.75 12.41 -15.00
C VAL A 277 -11.35 13.67 -14.40
N MET A 278 -12.64 13.90 -14.61
CA MET A 278 -13.43 14.80 -13.78
C MET A 278 -13.88 14.04 -12.51
N SER A 279 -13.43 14.44 -11.33
CA SER A 279 -13.85 13.82 -10.07
C SER A 279 -15.19 14.39 -9.59
N PRO A 280 -16.26 13.58 -9.48
CA PRO A 280 -17.50 14.00 -8.85
C PRO A 280 -17.33 14.19 -7.35
N SER A 281 -16.47 13.40 -6.70
CA SER A 281 -16.29 13.41 -5.24
C SER A 281 -15.56 14.67 -4.73
N LEU A 282 -14.73 15.30 -5.57
CA LEU A 282 -14.02 16.55 -5.27
C LEU A 282 -14.54 17.77 -6.04
N GLY A 283 -15.41 17.57 -7.04
CA GLY A 283 -15.94 18.63 -7.90
C GLY A 283 -14.90 19.30 -8.80
N ALA A 284 -13.79 18.63 -9.11
CA ALA A 284 -12.64 19.18 -9.81
C ALA A 284 -11.98 18.13 -10.74
N PRO A 285 -11.24 18.54 -11.78
CA PRO A 285 -10.39 17.61 -12.53
C PRO A 285 -9.28 17.05 -11.63
N LEU A 286 -9.05 15.75 -11.76
CA LEU A 286 -7.92 15.03 -11.20
C LEU A 286 -7.06 14.43 -12.30
N ALA A 287 -5.75 14.41 -12.11
CA ALA A 287 -4.83 13.63 -12.95
C ALA A 287 -3.77 12.93 -12.11
N PHE A 288 -3.29 11.80 -12.63
CA PHE A 288 -1.94 11.34 -12.34
C PHE A 288 -0.96 12.06 -13.28
N ALA A 289 0.19 12.47 -12.75
CA ALA A 289 1.25 13.11 -13.51
C ALA A 289 2.64 12.73 -13.01
N TYR A 290 3.58 12.54 -13.94
CA TYR A 290 5.00 12.44 -13.62
C TYR A 290 5.59 13.83 -13.45
N LEU A 291 6.04 14.18 -12.25
CA LEU A 291 6.59 15.49 -11.93
C LEU A 291 8.10 15.46 -11.65
N SER A 292 8.84 16.47 -12.11
CA SER A 292 10.24 16.69 -11.72
C SER A 292 10.36 16.89 -10.20
N ARG A 293 11.55 16.61 -9.66
CA ARG A 293 11.80 16.58 -8.20
C ARG A 293 11.42 17.90 -7.51
N GLU A 294 11.61 19.00 -8.22
CA GLU A 294 11.41 20.38 -7.76
C GLU A 294 9.94 20.72 -7.49
N LEU A 295 8.99 19.93 -8.03
CA LEU A 295 7.55 20.21 -7.96
C LEU A 295 6.78 19.32 -6.97
N ARG A 296 7.39 18.23 -6.46
CA ARG A 296 6.68 17.11 -5.79
C ARG A 296 6.11 17.36 -4.40
N ALA A 297 6.32 18.53 -3.81
CA ALA A 297 5.89 18.79 -2.44
C ALA A 297 4.36 18.64 -2.31
N ALA A 298 3.89 17.73 -1.46
CA ALA A 298 2.46 17.52 -1.25
C ALA A 298 1.78 18.80 -0.76
N GLY A 299 0.56 19.07 -1.25
CA GLY A 299 -0.17 20.30 -0.96
C GLY A 299 0.33 21.55 -1.69
N ARG A 300 1.44 21.48 -2.45
CA ARG A 300 1.94 22.62 -3.22
C ARG A 300 1.04 22.90 -4.42
N THR A 301 0.65 24.17 -4.57
CA THR A 301 0.10 24.68 -5.83
C THR A 301 1.23 24.93 -6.83
N ILE A 302 1.09 24.40 -8.04
CA ILE A 302 1.98 24.62 -9.18
C ILE A 302 1.21 25.29 -10.32
N ARG A 303 1.90 26.17 -11.06
CA ARG A 303 1.44 26.74 -12.32
C ARG A 303 2.31 26.21 -13.44
N PHE A 304 1.69 25.75 -14.53
CA PHE A 304 2.40 25.14 -15.65
C PHE A 304 1.64 25.30 -16.95
N HIS A 305 2.37 25.28 -18.05
CA HIS A 305 1.83 25.23 -19.40
C HIS A 305 1.68 23.77 -19.84
N ALA A 306 0.51 23.40 -20.36
CA ALA A 306 0.25 22.07 -20.94
C ALA A 306 -0.86 22.16 -22.01
N ALA A 307 -0.66 21.47 -23.13
CA ALA A 307 -1.59 21.43 -24.27
C ALA A 307 -2.04 22.83 -24.75
N GLY A 308 -1.09 23.78 -24.86
CA GLY A 308 -1.33 25.13 -25.39
C GLY A 308 -2.05 26.08 -24.42
N ARG A 309 -2.16 25.75 -23.13
CA ARG A 309 -2.85 26.54 -22.12
C ARG A 309 -2.10 26.50 -20.78
N ASP A 310 -2.29 27.54 -19.99
CA ASP A 310 -1.79 27.60 -18.62
C ASP A 310 -2.79 26.96 -17.65
N HIS A 311 -2.28 26.20 -16.69
CA HIS A 311 -3.04 25.50 -15.68
C HIS A 311 -2.48 25.81 -14.29
N GLU A 312 -3.35 25.76 -13.29
CA GLU A 312 -2.98 25.78 -11.88
C GLU A 312 -3.55 24.53 -11.22
N ALA A 313 -2.71 23.79 -10.49
CA ALA A 313 -3.12 22.57 -9.81
C ALA A 313 -2.38 22.40 -8.47
N THR A 314 -3.04 21.73 -7.52
CA THR A 314 -2.44 21.30 -6.24
C THR A 314 -1.90 19.89 -6.37
N VAL A 315 -0.66 19.65 -5.94
CA VAL A 315 -0.03 18.32 -5.90
C VAL A 315 -0.61 17.50 -4.74
N LEU A 316 -1.08 16.29 -5.03
CA LEU A 316 -1.67 15.35 -4.08
C LEU A 316 -0.85 14.05 -3.97
N VAL A 317 -0.98 13.37 -2.84
CA VAL A 317 -0.46 12.01 -2.59
C VAL A 317 -1.64 11.05 -2.35
N PRO A 318 -1.55 9.76 -2.74
CA PRO A 318 -2.64 8.80 -2.51
C PRO A 318 -3.05 8.64 -1.03
N PRO A 319 -4.35 8.45 -0.72
CA PRO A 319 -5.49 8.60 -1.63
C PRO A 319 -5.83 10.07 -1.89
N PHE A 320 -6.31 10.41 -3.10
CA PHE A 320 -6.64 11.80 -3.46
C PHE A 320 -8.03 12.24 -2.95
N TYR A 321 -8.87 11.27 -2.55
CA TYR A 321 -10.15 11.46 -1.89
C TYR A 321 -10.15 10.76 -0.53
N SER A 322 -10.56 11.48 0.51
CA SER A 322 -10.95 10.89 1.79
C SER A 322 -12.38 11.27 2.18
N LYS A 323 -13.02 10.42 2.97
CA LYS A 323 -14.44 10.53 3.34
C LYS A 323 -14.68 11.65 4.37
N GLY A 324 -14.74 12.88 3.86
CA GLY A 324 -14.98 14.10 4.65
C GLY A 324 -14.65 15.39 3.91
N GLU A 325 -13.78 15.34 2.90
CA GLU A 325 -13.22 16.54 2.25
C GLU A 325 -14.09 17.14 1.12
N GLY A 326 -15.20 16.47 0.77
CA GLY A 326 -16.00 16.77 -0.44
C GLY A 326 -17.41 17.32 -0.19
N ARG A 327 -17.59 18.34 0.66
CA ARG A 327 -18.88 19.06 0.81
C ARG A 327 -18.76 20.58 0.81
N GLY A 328 -18.38 21.13 -0.33
CA GLY A 328 -18.95 22.42 -0.76
C GLY A 328 -20.42 22.22 -1.16
N PRO A 329 -21.32 23.19 -0.93
CA PRO A 329 -22.72 23.04 -1.30
C PRO A 329 -22.88 23.05 -2.83
N LEU A 330 -23.35 21.93 -3.39
CA LEU A 330 -23.85 21.88 -4.77
C LEU A 330 -25.06 22.83 -4.88
N PRO A 331 -25.15 23.67 -5.94
CA PRO A 331 -26.35 24.46 -6.18
C PRO A 331 -27.52 23.52 -6.50
N LEU A 332 -28.59 23.62 -5.71
CA LEU A 332 -29.78 22.80 -5.90
C LEU A 332 -30.45 23.11 -7.26
N PRO A 333 -30.89 22.09 -8.02
CA PRO A 333 -31.74 22.34 -9.18
C PRO A 333 -33.09 22.91 -8.72
N THR A 334 -33.54 23.98 -9.38
CA THR A 334 -34.85 24.60 -9.12
C THR A 334 -35.96 23.67 -9.60
N ALA A 335 -36.56 22.92 -8.66
CA ALA A 335 -37.80 22.18 -8.87
C ALA A 335 -38.95 22.87 -8.12
N GLY A 336 -40.11 22.97 -8.77
CA GLY A 336 -41.25 23.74 -8.28
C GLY A 336 -41.89 23.19 -6.99
N THR A 337 -42.65 24.05 -6.34
CA THR A 337 -43.51 23.74 -5.17
C THR A 337 -44.31 22.46 -5.33
N PRO A 338 -44.37 21.66 -4.25
CA PRO A 338 -45.68 21.26 -3.77
C PRO A 338 -45.92 21.56 -2.28
N SER A 339 -47.19 21.87 -2.04
CA SER A 339 -47.90 22.06 -0.78
C SER A 339 -47.42 21.24 0.43
N ALA A 340 -47.45 21.88 1.60
CA ALA A 340 -47.25 21.26 2.91
C ALA A 340 -48.29 20.16 3.23
N ARG A 341 -47.90 19.24 4.13
CA ARG A 341 -48.76 18.77 5.24
C ARG A 341 -47.91 18.37 6.45
N GLN A 342 -48.41 18.72 7.63
CA GLN A 342 -47.76 18.51 8.92
C GLN A 342 -48.05 17.10 9.46
N GLY A 343 -47.13 16.56 10.26
CA GLY A 343 -47.31 15.27 10.96
C GLY A 343 -46.30 15.13 12.09
N SER A 344 -46.69 15.50 13.31
CA SER A 344 -45.85 15.44 14.50
C SER A 344 -46.02 14.12 15.27
N CYS A 345 -44.95 13.65 15.94
CA CYS A 345 -44.90 12.98 17.26
C CYS A 345 -43.50 12.35 17.42
N GLN A 346 -42.63 12.90 18.29
CA GLN A 346 -42.51 12.62 19.74
C GLN A 346 -41.94 11.23 20.10
N ARG A 347 -40.81 11.26 20.81
CA ARG A 347 -40.15 10.11 21.49
C ARG A 347 -41.01 9.56 22.62
N PRO A 348 -40.69 8.35 23.12
CA PRO A 348 -40.06 8.32 24.45
C PRO A 348 -38.86 7.36 24.60
N LEU A 349 -38.05 7.61 25.62
CA LEU A 349 -37.06 6.68 26.21
C LEU A 349 -37.74 5.84 27.30
N PRO A 350 -37.13 4.71 27.73
CA PRO A 350 -36.88 4.54 29.17
C PRO A 350 -35.45 4.07 29.52
N ARG A 351 -35.17 4.00 30.82
CA ARG A 351 -33.82 3.88 31.44
C ARG A 351 -33.60 2.55 32.20
N GLN A 352 -32.37 2.02 32.05
CA GLN A 352 -31.45 1.45 33.07
C GLN A 352 -31.81 0.29 34.04
N ARG A 353 -30.71 -0.39 34.47
CA ARG A 353 -30.49 -1.31 35.62
C ARG A 353 -30.95 -2.76 35.38
N SER A 354 -30.34 -3.83 35.90
CA SER A 354 -29.02 -4.11 36.57
C SER A 354 -28.86 -5.66 36.64
N ALA A 355 -27.77 -6.32 37.08
CA ALA A 355 -26.57 -5.97 37.85
C ALA A 355 -25.37 -6.91 37.49
N ALA A 356 -24.31 -6.94 38.31
CA ALA A 356 -23.16 -7.86 38.18
C ALA A 356 -23.36 -9.21 38.91
N ARG A 357 -22.60 -10.24 38.51
CA ARG A 357 -22.17 -11.36 39.37
C ARG A 357 -20.75 -11.80 39.01
N GLU A 358 -19.93 -11.94 40.03
CA GLU A 358 -18.61 -12.58 39.98
C GLU A 358 -18.78 -14.10 40.10
N THR A 359 -17.84 -14.85 39.54
CA THR A 359 -17.49 -16.21 39.99
C THR A 359 -16.03 -16.45 39.68
N GLN A 360 -15.27 -16.88 40.69
CA GLN A 360 -13.88 -17.35 40.57
C GLN A 360 -13.86 -18.88 40.38
N ASP A 361 -12.63 -19.43 40.33
CA ASP A 361 -12.27 -20.86 40.36
C ASP A 361 -12.55 -21.70 39.09
N GLU A 362 -11.66 -22.62 38.65
CA GLU A 362 -10.35 -23.08 39.20
C GLU A 362 -9.28 -23.14 38.09
N ARG A 363 -7.99 -23.15 38.48
CA ARG A 363 -6.88 -23.48 37.57
C ARG A 363 -6.72 -25.00 37.47
N ARG A 364 -6.59 -25.54 36.26
CA ARG A 364 -5.94 -26.83 36.00
C ARG A 364 -4.80 -26.63 35.02
N GLU A 365 -3.58 -26.83 35.50
CA GLU A 365 -2.37 -26.83 34.67
C GLU A 365 -2.26 -28.18 33.96
N ASP A 366 -2.20 -28.18 32.62
CA ASP A 366 -1.92 -29.36 31.80
C ASP A 366 -0.47 -29.28 31.30
N PRO A 367 0.45 -30.15 31.75
CA PRO A 367 1.89 -30.01 31.48
C PRO A 367 2.28 -30.57 30.09
N ARG A 368 1.68 -30.07 29.01
CA ARG A 368 1.97 -30.49 27.61
C ARG A 368 1.88 -29.38 26.54
N SER A 369 2.37 -28.17 26.77
CA SER A 369 2.56 -27.20 25.67
C SER A 369 3.64 -26.13 25.92
N GLU A 370 4.93 -26.43 25.69
CA GLU A 370 5.97 -25.38 25.67
C GLU A 370 7.30 -25.78 24.98
N VAL A 371 7.35 -25.87 23.64
CA VAL A 371 8.62 -25.93 22.87
C VAL A 371 8.55 -25.28 21.47
N VAL A 372 7.88 -24.12 21.29
CA VAL A 372 7.86 -23.41 19.97
C VAL A 372 7.92 -21.85 19.99
N PRO A 373 8.73 -21.17 20.84
CA PRO A 373 9.11 -19.76 20.55
C PRO A 373 10.60 -19.53 20.21
N ALA A 374 11.50 -20.42 20.62
CA ALA A 374 12.94 -20.13 20.60
C ALA A 374 13.56 -20.08 19.18
N LEU A 375 13.18 -21.01 18.30
CA LEU A 375 13.82 -21.21 17.00
C LEU A 375 13.62 -20.05 16.00
N GLN A 376 12.54 -19.27 16.13
CA GLN A 376 12.31 -18.10 15.28
C GLN A 376 13.28 -16.95 15.65
N GLY A 377 13.48 -16.72 16.95
CA GLY A 377 14.42 -15.70 17.42
C GLY A 377 15.87 -15.99 17.03
N GLU A 378 16.31 -17.25 17.07
CA GLU A 378 17.67 -17.64 16.66
C GLU A 378 17.95 -17.35 15.16
N ALA A 379 16.98 -17.60 14.29
CA ALA A 379 17.11 -17.33 12.86
C ALA A 379 17.15 -15.82 12.56
N GLU A 380 16.31 -15.03 13.24
CA GLU A 380 16.28 -13.57 13.13
C GLU A 380 17.57 -12.93 13.66
N LEU A 381 18.07 -13.40 14.82
CA LEU A 381 19.38 -13.00 15.37
C LEU A 381 20.50 -13.31 14.38
N ALA A 382 20.56 -14.52 13.84
CA ALA A 382 21.57 -14.91 12.86
C ALA A 382 21.48 -14.13 11.53
N GLN A 383 20.30 -13.63 11.15
CA GLN A 383 20.14 -12.73 10.00
C GLN A 383 20.61 -11.31 10.31
N ALA A 384 20.25 -10.79 11.48
CA ALA A 384 20.70 -9.47 11.94
C ALA A 384 22.23 -9.41 12.11
N GLU A 385 22.85 -10.43 12.71
CA GLU A 385 24.31 -10.49 12.87
C GLU A 385 25.05 -10.54 11.53
N ARG A 386 24.51 -11.24 10.52
CA ARG A 386 25.03 -11.22 9.14
C ARG A 386 24.95 -9.81 8.54
N ALA A 387 23.85 -9.09 8.74
CA ALA A 387 23.74 -7.69 8.29
C ALA A 387 24.76 -6.76 9.00
N LEU A 388 25.05 -6.99 10.29
CA LEU A 388 26.11 -6.26 10.99
C LEU A 388 27.51 -6.59 10.46
N SER A 389 27.78 -7.83 10.02
CA SER A 389 29.06 -8.21 9.39
C SER A 389 29.34 -7.37 8.15
N MET A 390 28.33 -7.18 7.28
CA MET A 390 28.46 -6.39 6.06
C MET A 390 28.89 -4.94 6.36
N PHE A 391 28.33 -4.31 7.39
CA PHE A 391 28.77 -2.97 7.79
C PHE A 391 30.19 -2.95 8.39
N ARG A 392 30.60 -3.99 9.12
CA ARG A 392 31.99 -4.12 9.61
C ARG A 392 32.99 -4.28 8.47
N GLU A 393 32.64 -5.04 7.43
CA GLU A 393 33.45 -5.19 6.21
C GLU A 393 33.61 -3.86 5.47
N VAL A 394 32.54 -3.07 5.32
CA VAL A 394 32.64 -1.71 4.75
C VAL A 394 33.53 -0.81 5.60
N LEU A 395 33.41 -0.83 6.93
CA LEU A 395 34.25 -0.03 7.83
C LEU A 395 35.72 -0.49 7.89
N ALA A 396 36.01 -1.74 7.52
CA ALA A 396 37.38 -2.23 7.36
C ALA A 396 38.03 -1.70 6.06
N ILE A 397 37.21 -1.36 5.05
CA ILE A 397 37.66 -0.77 3.77
C ILE A 397 37.73 0.76 3.86
N ASP A 398 36.67 1.40 4.36
CA ASP A 398 36.62 2.84 4.65
C ASP A 398 36.17 3.09 6.10
N PRO A 399 37.10 3.29 7.05
CA PRO A 399 36.80 3.65 8.43
C PRO A 399 36.07 4.99 8.60
N ARG A 400 35.91 5.78 7.53
CA ARG A 400 35.18 7.05 7.50
C ARG A 400 33.85 6.95 6.75
N ASP A 401 33.37 5.74 6.44
CA ASP A 401 32.00 5.58 5.94
C ASP A 401 30.99 5.81 7.08
N HIS A 402 30.38 7.00 7.08
CA HIS A 402 29.33 7.38 8.02
C HIS A 402 28.03 6.56 7.92
N LEU A 403 27.71 5.95 6.78
CA LEU A 403 26.51 5.11 6.59
C LEU A 403 26.74 3.72 7.15
N ALA A 404 27.92 3.15 6.94
CA ALA A 404 28.31 1.89 7.57
C ALA A 404 28.43 2.08 9.10
N SER A 405 28.99 3.22 9.54
CA SER A 405 28.99 3.60 10.97
C SER A 405 27.57 3.72 11.53
N PHE A 406 26.68 4.46 10.85
CA PHE A 406 25.31 4.63 11.30
C PHE A 406 24.50 3.32 11.26
N GLY A 407 24.66 2.52 10.21
CA GLY A 407 23.95 1.25 10.01
C GLY A 407 24.37 0.20 11.05
N LEU A 408 25.68 0.06 11.30
CA LEU A 408 26.20 -0.81 12.35
C LEU A 408 25.72 -0.35 13.74
N GLY A 409 25.82 0.95 14.03
CA GLY A 409 25.37 1.52 15.29
C GLY A 409 23.87 1.33 15.53
N ARG A 410 23.03 1.61 14.53
CA ARG A 410 21.58 1.41 14.60
C ARG A 410 21.22 -0.07 14.77
N GLY A 411 21.83 -0.96 14.00
CA GLY A 411 21.55 -2.40 14.09
C GLY A 411 21.97 -3.01 15.43
N LEU A 412 23.11 -2.60 15.99
CA LEU A 412 23.52 -2.98 17.36
C LEU A 412 22.52 -2.46 18.41
N PHE A 413 22.00 -1.24 18.24
CA PHE A 413 20.97 -0.68 19.13
C PHE A 413 19.65 -1.46 19.04
N GLU A 414 19.21 -1.83 17.84
CA GLU A 414 18.00 -2.64 17.61
C GLU A 414 18.13 -4.06 18.19
N LEU A 415 19.34 -4.64 18.19
CA LEU A 415 19.68 -5.88 18.89
C LEU A 415 19.84 -5.74 20.41
N GLY A 416 19.52 -4.58 21.00
CA GLY A 416 19.61 -4.36 22.44
C GLY A 416 21.03 -4.27 22.99
N ARG A 417 22.03 -3.93 22.16
CA ARG A 417 23.45 -3.77 22.51
C ARG A 417 23.88 -2.29 22.46
N PRO A 418 23.29 -1.39 23.28
CA PRO A 418 23.50 0.05 23.16
C PRO A 418 24.94 0.49 23.48
N GLU A 419 25.67 -0.24 24.34
CA GLU A 419 27.08 0.03 24.67
C GLU A 419 27.99 -0.12 23.44
N GLU A 420 27.74 -1.13 22.62
CA GLU A 420 28.46 -1.36 21.36
C GLU A 420 27.99 -0.43 20.24
N ALA A 421 26.70 -0.08 20.22
CA ALA A 421 26.13 0.86 19.26
C ALA A 421 26.73 2.27 19.36
N LEU A 422 26.93 2.75 20.59
CA LEU A 422 27.31 4.13 20.87
C LEU A 422 28.53 4.65 20.09
N PRO A 423 29.72 4.00 20.08
CA PRO A 423 30.88 4.53 19.36
C PRO A 423 30.65 4.68 17.86
N TYR A 424 29.86 3.80 17.24
CA TYR A 424 29.54 3.90 15.81
C TYR A 424 28.53 5.01 15.50
N LEU A 425 27.56 5.24 16.39
CA LEU A 425 26.62 6.36 16.29
C LEU A 425 27.31 7.71 16.52
N GLU A 426 28.23 7.80 17.48
CA GLU A 426 29.07 8.98 17.71
C GLU A 426 30.00 9.26 16.51
N ALA A 427 30.63 8.22 15.95
CA ALA A 427 31.45 8.34 14.74
C ALA A 427 30.63 8.82 13.53
N ALA A 428 29.44 8.26 13.30
CA ALA A 428 28.55 8.67 12.21
C ALA A 428 28.15 10.15 12.31
N ALA A 429 27.80 10.63 13.50
CA ALA A 429 27.46 12.02 13.76
C ALA A 429 28.67 12.97 13.59
N ALA A 430 29.88 12.52 13.96
CA ALA A 430 31.11 13.28 13.77
C ALA A 430 31.54 13.39 12.29
N ILE A 431 31.39 12.31 11.51
CA ILE A 431 31.73 12.30 10.08
C ILE A 431 30.70 13.09 9.27
N ARG A 432 29.40 12.99 9.59
CA ARG A 432 28.32 13.70 8.89
C ARG A 432 27.41 14.48 9.85
N PRO A 433 27.82 15.69 10.29
CA PRO A 433 27.06 16.49 11.25
C PRO A 433 25.68 16.96 10.75
N ASP A 434 25.40 16.90 9.44
CA ASP A 434 24.11 17.26 8.85
C ASP A 434 23.12 16.08 8.72
N HIS A 435 23.47 14.88 9.23
CA HIS A 435 22.60 13.70 9.20
C HIS A 435 21.61 13.69 10.37
N SER A 436 20.46 14.33 10.19
CA SER A 436 19.40 14.52 11.21
C SER A 436 18.91 13.22 11.89
N ILE A 437 18.70 12.13 11.13
CA ILE A 437 18.29 10.81 11.66
C ILE A 437 19.37 10.20 12.57
N GLY A 438 20.66 10.54 12.34
CA GLY A 438 21.78 10.16 13.20
C GLY A 438 21.58 10.59 14.66
N TYR A 439 21.13 11.83 14.86
CA TYR A 439 20.89 12.40 16.19
C TYR A 439 19.72 11.74 16.92
N VAL A 440 18.65 11.34 16.23
CA VAL A 440 17.52 10.59 16.80
C VAL A 440 18.01 9.27 17.42
N THR A 441 18.78 8.50 16.63
CA THR A 441 19.25 7.17 17.06
C THR A 441 20.30 7.30 18.17
N LEU A 442 21.22 8.27 18.07
CA LEU A 442 22.21 8.56 19.09
C LEU A 442 21.58 9.04 20.41
N GLY A 443 20.54 9.89 20.34
CA GLY A 443 19.77 10.34 21.50
C GLY A 443 19.12 9.16 22.23
N ARG A 444 18.41 8.30 21.49
CA ARG A 444 17.76 7.08 22.03
C ARG A 444 18.78 6.09 22.62
N CYS A 445 19.95 5.96 22.00
CA CYS A 445 21.06 5.15 22.54
C CYS A 445 21.57 5.70 23.87
N LEU A 446 21.82 7.02 23.95
CA LEU A 446 22.27 7.68 25.18
C LEU A 446 21.23 7.62 26.31
N GLU A 447 19.94 7.78 25.98
CA GLU A 447 18.82 7.60 26.90
C GLU A 447 18.76 6.17 27.46
N ARG A 448 18.88 5.16 26.60
CA ARG A 448 18.89 3.74 27.00
C ARG A 448 20.08 3.39 27.91
N LEU A 449 21.21 4.10 27.76
CA LEU A 449 22.41 4.01 28.60
C LEU A 449 22.34 4.88 29.88
N GLY A 450 21.21 5.55 30.16
CA GLY A 450 21.06 6.44 31.32
C GLY A 450 21.91 7.72 31.24
N ARG A 451 22.44 8.08 30.07
CA ARG A 451 23.32 9.24 29.86
C ARG A 451 22.53 10.52 29.53
N THR A 452 21.53 10.81 30.36
CA THR A 452 20.48 11.82 30.09
C THR A 452 21.02 13.18 29.67
N HIS A 453 22.02 13.73 30.36
CA HIS A 453 22.62 15.03 30.00
C HIS A 453 23.16 15.04 28.56
N ARG A 454 23.87 13.98 28.15
CA ARG A 454 24.40 13.86 26.78
C ARG A 454 23.28 13.62 25.76
N ALA A 455 22.22 12.91 26.14
CA ALA A 455 21.04 12.73 25.29
C ALA A 455 20.37 14.09 24.99
N ARG A 456 20.17 14.94 26.01
CA ARG A 456 19.63 16.31 25.84
C ARG A 456 20.46 17.13 24.85
N GLU A 457 21.78 17.21 25.05
CA GLU A 457 22.69 17.91 24.14
C GLU A 457 22.61 17.43 22.69
N VAL A 458 22.49 16.11 22.49
CA VAL A 458 22.40 15.49 21.16
C VAL A 458 21.06 15.82 20.50
N CYS A 459 19.94 15.77 21.24
CA CYS A 459 18.63 16.18 20.74
C CYS A 459 18.61 17.67 20.39
N GLU A 460 19.17 18.56 21.22
CA GLU A 460 19.25 20.01 20.94
C GLU A 460 20.07 20.32 19.68
N LYS A 461 21.25 19.70 19.54
CA LYS A 461 22.09 19.81 18.32
C LYS A 461 21.36 19.27 17.10
N GLY A 462 20.71 18.11 17.22
CA GLY A 462 19.96 17.47 16.14
C GLY A 462 18.72 18.26 15.70
N ILE A 463 17.99 18.88 16.63
CA ILE A 463 16.89 19.81 16.35
C ILE A 463 17.39 20.97 15.48
N ALA A 464 18.49 21.62 15.86
CA ALA A 464 19.06 22.73 15.08
C ALA A 464 19.49 22.31 13.66
N VAL A 465 19.96 21.06 13.48
CA VAL A 465 20.27 20.48 12.17
C VAL A 465 19.00 20.19 11.37
N ALA A 466 18.01 19.53 11.96
CA ALA A 466 16.77 19.14 11.31
C ALA A 466 15.94 20.37 10.88
N THR A 467 15.83 21.39 11.73
CA THR A 467 15.18 22.68 11.38
C THR A 467 15.86 23.36 10.19
N ARG A 468 17.19 23.33 10.10
CA ARG A 468 17.93 23.92 8.98
C ARG A 468 17.69 23.19 7.65
N ARG A 469 17.42 21.88 7.71
CA ARG A 469 17.19 21.03 6.53
C ARG A 469 15.73 20.95 6.10
N GLY A 470 14.79 21.22 7.01
CA GLY A 470 13.36 20.94 6.80
C GLY A 470 12.98 19.48 7.08
N ASP A 471 13.80 18.74 7.84
CA ASP A 471 13.58 17.33 8.16
C ASP A 471 12.53 17.20 9.29
N LEU A 472 11.25 17.33 8.95
CA LEU A 472 10.14 17.39 9.91
C LEU A 472 10.05 16.17 10.85
N LEU A 473 10.19 14.95 10.33
CA LEU A 473 10.04 13.73 11.14
C LEU A 473 11.16 13.57 12.20
N PRO A 474 12.47 13.71 11.87
CA PRO A 474 13.52 13.78 12.88
C PRO A 474 13.35 14.94 13.88
N LEU A 475 12.88 16.10 13.41
CA LEU A 475 12.66 17.28 14.25
C LEU A 475 11.61 17.00 15.34
N GLU A 476 10.43 16.53 14.96
CA GLU A 476 9.35 16.17 15.89
C GLU A 476 9.78 15.07 16.86
N GLU A 477 10.52 14.07 16.38
CA GLU A 477 10.99 12.96 17.21
C GLU A 477 11.99 13.43 18.28
N MET A 478 12.97 14.27 17.91
CA MET A 478 13.93 14.82 18.87
C MET A 478 13.27 15.83 19.84
N GLN A 479 12.23 16.55 19.41
CA GLN A 479 11.44 17.40 20.31
C GLN A 479 10.65 16.58 21.33
N ARG A 480 9.99 15.49 20.90
CA ARG A 480 9.33 14.54 21.81
C ARG A 480 10.32 13.95 22.82
N GLN A 481 11.49 13.51 22.34
CA GLN A 481 12.53 12.95 23.18
C GLN A 481 13.11 13.96 24.17
N LEU A 482 13.41 15.19 23.75
CA LEU A 482 13.91 16.23 24.65
C LEU A 482 12.88 16.62 25.73
N ALA A 483 11.59 16.49 25.44
CA ALA A 483 10.49 16.70 26.38
C ALA A 483 10.26 15.52 27.35
N SER A 484 10.63 14.28 26.98
CA SER A 484 10.54 13.11 27.87
C SER A 484 11.75 12.94 28.80
N LEU A 485 12.90 13.51 28.44
CA LEU A 485 14.10 13.47 29.28
C LEU A 485 13.93 14.38 30.52
N PRO A 486 14.24 13.88 31.74
CA PRO A 486 14.27 14.73 32.94
C PRO A 486 15.24 15.91 32.80
N PRO A 487 15.00 17.03 33.51
CA PRO A 487 15.83 18.23 33.47
C PRO A 487 17.24 18.00 34.00
#